data_AF-A0A8J2AL80-F1
#
_entry.id   AF-A0A8J2AL80-F1
#
_cell.length_a   1.000
_cell.length_b   1.000
_cell.length_c   1.000
_cell.angle_alpha   90.00
_cell.angle_beta   90.00
_cell.angle_gamma   90.00
#
_symmetry.space_group_name_H-M   'P 1'
#
loop_
_entity.id
_entity.type
_entity.pdbx_description
1 polymer ?
#
loop_
_entity_poly.entity_id
_entity_poly.type
_entity_poly.pdbx_seq_one_letter_code
_entity_poly.pdbx_strand_id
1 'polypeptide(L)'
;CVGIYKNGRVEIIPNDQGNRITPSYVAFTVDDDNEARLIGEAAKQQATVYPEQTLFDVKRLIGRRYKDKSVQSDKKLLPYAIVDKGGKPYIRVKVKGESKDMSPEEVSALVLVKMKETAENYLGKTVNHAVITVPAYFSDAQRQ
;
A
#
# COMPACT_ATOMS: atom_id res chain seq x y z
N CYS A 1 1.41 -9.74 4.87
CA CYS A 1 1.23 -11.17 5.17
C CYS A 1 -0.10 -11.60 4.58
N VAL A 2 -0.15 -12.76 3.93
CA VAL A 2 -1.39 -13.36 3.43
C VAL A 2 -1.38 -14.83 3.84
N GLY A 3 -2.53 -15.34 4.27
CA GLY A 3 -2.69 -16.71 4.73
C GLY A 3 -3.99 -17.30 4.23
N ILE A 4 -4.02 -18.62 4.15
CA ILE A 4 -5.19 -19.40 3.73
C ILE A 4 -5.52 -20.41 4.82
N TYR A 5 -6.80 -20.76 4.93
CA TYR A 5 -7.23 -21.93 5.67
C TYR A 5 -7.52 -23.05 4.70
N LYS A 6 -6.75 -24.14 4.77
CA LYS A 6 -6.85 -25.29 3.87
C LYS A 6 -6.55 -26.57 4.65
N ASN A 7 -7.33 -27.63 4.40
CA ASN A 7 -7.13 -28.95 5.02
C ASN A 7 -7.03 -28.91 6.55
N GLY A 8 -7.90 -28.12 7.20
CA GLY A 8 -7.96 -28.05 8.67
C GLY A 8 -6.90 -27.17 9.34
N ARG A 9 -6.01 -26.52 8.57
CA ARG A 9 -4.93 -25.70 9.12
C ARG A 9 -4.78 -24.36 8.39
N VAL A 10 -4.15 -23.42 9.08
CA VAL A 10 -3.72 -22.14 8.49
C VAL A 10 -2.35 -22.33 7.85
N GLU A 11 -2.20 -21.87 6.61
CA GLU A 11 -0.94 -21.81 5.90
C GLU A 11 -0.62 -20.35 5.56
N ILE A 12 0.58 -19.89 5.90
CA ILE A 12 1.07 -18.55 5.53
C ILE A 12 1.85 -18.65 4.23
N ILE A 13 1.41 -17.90 3.23
CA ILE A 13 1.93 -18.00 1.87
C ILE A 13 3.20 -17.12 1.75
N PRO A 14 4.35 -17.69 1.36
CA PRO A 14 5.52 -16.89 1.03
C PRO A 14 5.32 -16.13 -0.29
N ASN A 15 5.90 -14.93 -0.40
CA ASN A 15 5.94 -14.19 -1.65
C ASN A 15 6.96 -14.79 -2.64
N ASP A 16 7.10 -14.14 -3.80
CA ASP A 16 8.04 -14.49 -4.87
C ASP A 16 9.52 -14.50 -4.46
N GLN A 17 9.86 -13.86 -3.33
CA GLN A 17 11.19 -13.89 -2.73
C GLN A 17 11.33 -14.90 -1.59
N GLY A 18 10.29 -15.70 -1.31
CA GLY A 18 10.28 -16.68 -0.22
C GLY A 18 9.93 -16.09 1.16
N ASN A 19 9.66 -14.78 1.26
CA ASN A 19 9.33 -14.12 2.52
C ASN A 19 7.85 -14.30 2.88
N ARG A 20 7.54 -14.58 4.15
CA ARG A 20 6.15 -14.67 4.65
C ARG A 20 5.50 -13.31 4.92
N ILE A 21 6.28 -12.23 4.85
CA ILE A 21 5.83 -10.86 5.07
C ILE A 21 6.37 -9.98 3.94
N THR A 22 5.46 -9.48 3.12
CA THR A 22 5.76 -8.43 2.14
C THR A 22 5.60 -7.05 2.77
N PRO A 23 6.59 -6.14 2.66
CA PRO A 23 6.46 -4.76 3.09
C PRO A 23 5.29 -4.04 2.42
N SER A 24 4.57 -3.18 3.15
CA SER A 24 3.52 -2.32 2.58
C SER A 24 4.12 -1.06 1.96
N TYR A 25 4.94 -1.26 0.94
CA TYR A 25 5.61 -0.20 0.17
C TYR A 25 5.13 -0.24 -1.28
N VAL A 26 4.92 0.94 -1.86
CA VAL A 26 4.62 1.14 -3.29
C VAL A 26 5.57 2.19 -3.81
N ALA A 27 6.29 1.93 -4.90
CA ALA A 27 7.14 2.93 -5.54
C ALA A 27 6.74 3.13 -6.99
N PHE A 28 6.79 4.37 -7.45
CA PHE A 28 6.61 4.73 -8.85
C PHE A 28 7.97 5.14 -9.43
N THR A 29 8.47 4.41 -10.41
CA THR A 29 9.71 4.79 -11.10
C THR A 29 9.43 5.91 -12.10
N VAL A 30 10.48 6.66 -12.41
CA VAL A 30 10.40 7.86 -13.27
C VAL A 30 10.74 7.54 -14.74
N ASP A 31 11.19 6.31 -15.06
CA ASP A 31 11.58 5.96 -16.43
C ASP A 31 10.39 5.90 -17.40
N ASP A 32 10.57 6.57 -18.56
CA ASP A 32 9.52 6.93 -19.52
C ASP A 32 8.99 5.76 -20.38
N ASP A 33 9.70 4.62 -20.43
CA ASP A 33 9.39 3.54 -21.38
C ASP A 33 8.63 2.35 -20.78
N ASN A 34 8.61 2.19 -19.46
CA ASN A 34 7.86 1.11 -18.83
C ASN A 34 7.28 1.55 -17.48
N GLU A 35 6.00 1.26 -17.31
CA GLU A 35 5.22 1.52 -16.09
C GLU A 35 5.71 0.64 -14.93
N ALA A 36 6.91 0.90 -14.41
CA ALA A 36 7.47 0.15 -13.29
C ALA A 36 6.89 0.69 -11.97
N ARG A 37 5.64 0.29 -11.71
CA ARG A 37 5.07 0.30 -10.36
C ARG A 37 5.66 -0.87 -9.58
N LEU A 38 6.48 -0.57 -8.58
CA LEU A 38 7.06 -1.57 -7.68
C LEU A 38 6.23 -1.68 -6.41
N ILE A 39 6.10 -2.88 -5.86
CA ILE A 39 5.37 -3.15 -4.62
C ILE A 39 6.19 -4.12 -3.77
N GLY A 40 6.16 -3.95 -2.45
CA GLY A 40 6.86 -4.84 -1.53
C GLY A 40 8.34 -4.50 -1.39
N GLU A 41 9.18 -5.54 -1.40
CA GLU A 41 10.62 -5.44 -1.19
C GLU A 41 11.29 -4.58 -2.27
N ALA A 42 10.89 -4.74 -3.53
CA ALA A 42 11.41 -3.94 -4.63
C ALA A 42 11.12 -2.44 -4.42
N ALA A 43 9.94 -2.08 -3.94
CA ALA A 43 9.59 -0.69 -3.61
C ALA A 43 10.37 -0.19 -2.39
N LYS A 44 10.52 -1.03 -1.35
CA LYS A 44 11.28 -0.67 -0.14
C LYS A 44 12.75 -0.35 -0.47
N GLN A 45 13.36 -1.06 -1.42
CA GLN A 45 14.73 -0.78 -1.87
C GLN A 45 14.87 0.59 -2.55
N GLN A 46 13.79 1.12 -3.12
CA GLN A 46 13.80 2.46 -3.74
C GLN A 46 13.69 3.60 -2.72
N ALA A 47 13.33 3.33 -1.45
CA ALA A 47 13.04 4.37 -0.48
C ALA A 47 14.21 5.35 -0.23
N THR A 48 15.45 4.89 -0.38
CA THR A 48 16.65 5.75 -0.23
C THR A 48 16.98 6.53 -1.50
N VAL A 49 16.63 6.00 -2.67
CA VAL A 49 16.98 6.59 -3.98
C VAL A 49 15.90 7.55 -4.46
N TYR A 50 14.63 7.15 -4.33
CA TYR A 50 13.45 7.90 -4.73
C TYR A 50 12.46 8.04 -3.56
N PRO A 51 12.84 8.73 -2.47
CA PRO A 51 12.03 8.82 -1.25
C PRO A 51 10.66 9.45 -1.49
N GLU A 52 10.57 10.49 -2.33
CA GLU A 52 9.32 11.19 -2.64
C GLU A 52 8.35 10.35 -3.50
N GLN A 53 8.86 9.34 -4.20
CA GLN A 53 8.07 8.44 -5.05
C GLN A 53 7.82 7.07 -4.40
N THR A 54 8.32 6.85 -3.19
CA THR A 54 8.20 5.59 -2.45
C THR A 54 7.27 5.76 -1.27
N LEU A 55 6.07 5.21 -1.40
CA LEU A 55 4.96 5.34 -0.46
C LEU A 55 4.97 4.19 0.55
N PHE A 56 4.94 4.54 1.83
CA PHE A 56 4.85 3.63 2.98
C PHE A 56 4.07 4.30 4.09
N ASP A 57 3.66 3.58 5.14
CA ASP A 57 2.86 4.13 6.25
C ASP A 57 1.50 4.73 5.86
N VAL A 58 1.03 4.46 4.64
CA VAL A 58 -0.22 5.00 4.09
C VAL A 58 -1.44 4.66 4.94
N LYS A 59 -1.43 3.50 5.62
CA LYS A 59 -2.48 3.07 6.56
C LYS A 59 -2.73 4.09 7.68
N ARG A 60 -1.75 4.94 8.00
CA ARG A 60 -1.89 6.00 9.01
C ARG A 60 -2.81 7.13 8.54
N LEU A 61 -3.06 7.25 7.24
CA LEU A 61 -3.89 8.30 6.62
C LEU A 61 -5.32 7.83 6.30
N ILE A 62 -5.56 6.52 6.14
CA ILE A 62 -6.87 5.95 5.80
C ILE A 62 -7.95 6.44 6.77
N GLY A 63 -9.08 6.88 6.21
CA GLY A 63 -10.26 7.33 6.94
C GLY A 63 -10.07 8.60 7.80
N ARG A 64 -8.93 9.30 7.68
CA ARG A 64 -8.66 10.55 8.41
C ARG A 64 -9.05 11.78 7.61
N ARG A 65 -9.13 12.93 8.29
CA ARG A 65 -9.25 14.24 7.64
C ARG A 65 -7.88 14.87 7.47
N TYR A 66 -7.71 15.65 6.42
CA TYR A 66 -6.44 16.32 6.13
C TYR A 66 -5.95 17.13 7.33
N LYS A 67 -6.87 17.84 8.00
CA LYS A 67 -6.57 18.74 9.13
C LYS A 67 -6.32 18.02 10.46
N ASP A 68 -6.45 16.70 10.53
CA ASP A 68 -6.21 15.96 11.77
C ASP A 68 -4.76 16.15 12.25
N LYS A 69 -4.56 16.35 13.55
CA LYS A 69 -3.23 16.58 14.14
C LYS A 69 -2.23 15.48 13.76
N SER A 70 -2.67 14.22 13.74
CA SER A 70 -1.84 13.09 13.35
C SER A 70 -1.39 13.19 11.88
N VAL A 71 -2.27 13.58 10.96
CA VAL A 71 -1.94 13.76 9.53
C VAL A 71 -0.95 14.91 9.35
N GLN A 72 -1.13 16.01 10.07
CA GLN A 72 -0.22 17.15 10.03
C GLN A 72 1.16 16.83 10.61
N SER A 73 1.23 16.00 11.66
CA SER A 73 2.50 15.47 12.17
C SER A 73 3.16 14.54 11.16
N ASP A 74 2.40 13.61 10.57
CA ASP A 74 2.92 12.62 9.61
C ASP A 74 3.47 13.28 8.35
N LYS A 75 2.79 14.33 7.86
CA LYS A 75 3.25 15.15 6.73
C LYS A 75 4.64 15.76 6.93
N LYS A 76 5.07 16.01 8.17
CA LYS A 76 6.42 16.55 8.47
C LYS A 76 7.50 15.48 8.49
N LEU A 77 7.12 14.21 8.64
CA LEU A 77 8.04 13.08 8.83
C LEU A 77 8.17 12.24 7.56
N LEU A 78 7.12 12.20 6.74
CA LEU A 78 7.08 11.41 5.52
C LEU A 78 7.72 12.17 4.36
N PRO A 79 8.46 11.48 3.48
CA PRO A 79 9.19 12.13 2.39
C PRO A 79 8.29 12.57 1.22
N TYR A 80 7.11 11.96 1.07
CA TYR A 80 6.20 12.24 -0.02
C TYR A 80 5.15 13.29 0.37
N ALA A 81 4.63 14.02 -0.62
CA ALA A 81 3.70 15.11 -0.40
C ALA A 81 2.29 14.59 -0.02
N ILE A 82 1.78 15.04 1.13
CA ILE A 82 0.38 14.86 1.53
C ILE A 82 -0.39 16.16 1.29
N VAL A 83 -1.39 16.10 0.42
CA VAL A 83 -2.18 17.23 -0.08
C VAL A 83 -3.65 17.12 0.36
N ASP A 84 -4.33 18.26 0.44
CA ASP A 84 -5.76 18.33 0.78
C ASP A 84 -6.58 18.22 -0.50
N LYS A 85 -7.51 17.25 -0.55
CA LYS A 85 -8.50 17.14 -1.62
C LYS A 85 -9.86 16.99 -0.98
N GLY A 86 -10.62 18.09 -0.92
CA GLY A 86 -11.96 18.10 -0.33
C GLY A 86 -12.00 17.74 1.16
N GLY A 87 -10.96 18.11 1.93
CA GLY A 87 -10.84 17.83 3.36
C GLY A 87 -10.22 16.47 3.69
N LYS A 88 -9.89 15.66 2.68
CA LYS A 88 -9.27 14.34 2.83
C LYS A 88 -7.78 14.38 2.45
N PRO A 89 -6.91 13.63 3.14
CA PRO A 89 -5.51 13.52 2.75
C PRO A 89 -5.36 12.67 1.50
N TYR A 90 -4.67 13.22 0.50
CA TYR A 90 -4.22 12.52 -0.69
C TYR A 90 -2.69 12.56 -0.74
N ILE A 91 -2.09 11.61 -1.44
CA ILE A 91 -0.66 11.51 -1.64
C ILE A 91 -0.36 11.92 -3.08
N ARG A 92 0.48 12.93 -3.26
CA ARG A 92 0.91 13.39 -4.58
C ARG A 92 2.17 12.67 -4.99
N VAL A 93 2.10 11.96 -6.11
CA VAL A 93 3.22 11.23 -6.73
C VAL A 93 3.31 11.57 -8.21
N LYS A 94 4.46 11.28 -8.83
CA LYS A 94 4.59 11.31 -10.29
C LYS A 94 4.42 9.90 -10.84
N VAL A 95 3.54 9.75 -11.81
CA VAL A 95 3.32 8.50 -12.54
C VAL A 95 3.50 8.82 -14.01
N LYS A 96 4.52 8.24 -14.66
CA LYS A 96 4.87 8.52 -16.06
C LYS A 96 5.07 10.03 -16.32
N GLY A 97 5.84 10.69 -15.46
CA GLY A 97 6.09 12.13 -15.51
C GLY A 97 4.91 13.02 -15.07
N GLU A 98 3.68 12.52 -15.03
CA GLU A 98 2.49 13.29 -14.65
C GLU A 98 2.23 13.28 -13.14
N SER A 99 1.84 14.43 -12.58
CA SER A 99 1.45 14.51 -11.17
C SER A 99 0.08 13.92 -10.94
N LYS A 100 -0.01 12.94 -10.04
CA LYS A 100 -1.26 12.27 -9.66
C LYS A 100 -1.46 12.34 -8.15
N ASP A 101 -2.67 12.72 -7.75
CA ASP A 101 -3.11 12.68 -6.36
C ASP A 101 -3.86 11.36 -6.12
N MET A 102 -3.25 10.47 -5.36
CA MET A 102 -3.80 9.16 -4.99
C MET A 102 -4.34 9.17 -3.57
N SER A 103 -5.51 8.59 -3.37
CA SER A 103 -6.06 8.36 -2.04
C SER A 103 -5.26 7.30 -1.26
N PRO A 104 -5.25 7.35 0.08
CA PRO A 104 -4.66 6.29 0.90
C PRO A 104 -5.22 4.89 0.59
N GLU A 105 -6.50 4.82 0.23
CA GLU A 105 -7.21 3.61 -0.12
C GLU A 105 -6.71 3.04 -1.47
N GLU A 106 -6.52 3.88 -2.50
CA GLU A 106 -5.94 3.46 -3.79
C GLU A 106 -4.54 2.88 -3.61
N VAL A 107 -3.67 3.52 -2.82
CA VAL A 107 -2.31 3.02 -2.58
C VAL A 107 -2.35 1.71 -1.78
N SER A 108 -3.24 1.59 -0.80
CA SER A 108 -3.41 0.35 -0.02
C SER A 108 -3.97 -0.78 -0.89
N ALA A 109 -4.84 -0.48 -1.86
CA ALA A 109 -5.36 -1.45 -2.80
C ALA A 109 -4.24 -2.08 -3.64
N LEU A 110 -3.20 -1.32 -4.02
CA LEU A 110 -2.03 -1.87 -4.72
C LEU A 110 -1.33 -2.95 -3.90
N VAL A 111 -1.13 -2.70 -2.60
CA VAL A 111 -0.55 -3.70 -1.68
C VAL A 111 -1.44 -4.94 -1.59
N LEU A 112 -2.77 -4.76 -1.51
CA LEU A 112 -3.73 -5.87 -1.48
C LEU A 112 -3.75 -6.67 -2.79
N VAL A 113 -3.60 -6.02 -3.94
CA VAL A 113 -3.46 -6.69 -5.25
C VAL A 113 -2.22 -7.58 -5.24
N LYS A 114 -1.06 -7.10 -4.76
CA LYS A 114 0.14 -7.95 -4.63
C LYS A 114 -0.08 -9.14 -3.69
N MET A 115 -0.85 -8.96 -2.61
CA MET A 115 -1.19 -10.06 -1.69
C MET A 115 -2.12 -11.08 -2.35
N LYS A 116 -3.08 -10.62 -3.16
CA LYS A 116 -3.95 -11.46 -3.97
C LYS A 116 -3.13 -12.25 -4.99
N GLU A 117 -2.29 -11.60 -5.78
CA GLU A 117 -1.41 -12.25 -6.77
C GLU A 117 -0.53 -13.32 -6.10
N THR A 118 0.02 -13.02 -4.93
CA THR A 118 0.82 -13.98 -4.14
C THR A 118 0.00 -15.23 -3.79
N ALA A 119 -1.25 -15.05 -3.35
CA ALA A 119 -2.12 -16.17 -3.04
C ALA A 119 -2.58 -16.94 -4.29
N GLU A 120 -2.87 -16.23 -5.40
CA GLU A 120 -3.29 -16.84 -6.67
C GLU A 120 -2.17 -17.67 -7.29
N ASN A 121 -0.93 -17.18 -7.29
CA ASN A 121 0.24 -17.91 -7.75
C ASN A 121 0.48 -19.17 -6.92
N TYR A 122 0.28 -19.11 -5.60
CA TYR A 122 0.40 -20.26 -4.73
C TYR A 122 -0.72 -21.29 -4.93
N LEU A 123 -1.95 -20.84 -5.17
CA LEU A 123 -3.13 -21.70 -5.30
C LEU A 123 -3.38 -22.22 -6.72
N GLY A 124 -2.78 -21.60 -7.74
CA GLY A 124 -3.02 -21.89 -9.16
C GLY A 124 -4.42 -21.52 -9.65
N LYS A 125 -5.11 -20.59 -8.97
CA LYS A 125 -6.48 -20.15 -9.30
C LYS A 125 -6.78 -18.75 -8.79
N THR A 126 -7.82 -18.13 -9.34
CA THR A 126 -8.30 -16.81 -8.92
C THR A 126 -8.83 -16.81 -7.48
N VAL A 127 -8.51 -15.74 -6.73
CA VAL A 127 -8.99 -15.48 -5.38
C VAL A 127 -9.98 -14.31 -5.40
N ASN A 128 -11.24 -14.59 -5.02
CA ASN A 128 -12.33 -13.61 -5.07
C ASN A 128 -12.78 -13.10 -3.70
N HIS A 129 -12.48 -13.84 -2.62
CA HIS A 129 -12.93 -13.53 -1.27
C HIS A 129 -11.73 -13.39 -0.34
N ALA A 130 -11.77 -12.40 0.54
CA ALA A 130 -10.74 -12.16 1.53
C ALA A 130 -11.35 -11.56 2.81
N VAL A 131 -10.68 -11.82 3.94
CA VAL A 131 -10.91 -11.11 5.19
C VAL A 131 -9.70 -10.22 5.45
N ILE A 132 -9.92 -8.92 5.61
CA ILE A 132 -8.87 -7.93 5.83
C ILE A 132 -8.92 -7.45 7.28
N THR A 133 -7.81 -7.56 7.99
CA THR A 133 -7.71 -7.15 9.39
C THR A 133 -7.42 -5.66 9.54
N VAL A 134 -8.08 -5.03 10.50
CA VAL A 134 -7.83 -3.63 10.92
C VAL A 134 -7.54 -3.58 12.42
N PRO A 135 -6.84 -2.54 12.92
CA PRO A 135 -6.69 -2.33 14.35
C PRO A 135 -8.04 -2.17 15.05
N ALA A 136 -8.13 -2.65 16.29
CA ALA A 136 -9.39 -2.61 17.06
C ALA A 136 -9.93 -1.18 17.26
N TYR A 137 -9.03 -0.19 17.36
CA TYR A 137 -9.38 1.22 17.58
C TYR A 137 -9.73 1.99 16.29
N PHE A 138 -9.75 1.34 15.12
CA PHE A 138 -10.18 2.01 13.88
C PHE A 138 -11.65 2.40 13.98
N SER A 139 -11.96 3.65 13.63
CA SER A 139 -13.34 4.13 13.48
C SER A 139 -13.99 3.56 12.23
N ASP A 140 -15.31 3.67 12.10
CA ASP A 140 -16.05 3.18 10.92
C ASP A 140 -15.52 3.76 9.62
N ALA A 141 -15.19 5.05 9.58
CA ALA A 141 -14.59 5.69 8.42
C ALA A 141 -13.21 5.12 8.01
N GLN A 142 -12.49 4.46 8.90
CA GLN A 142 -11.22 3.80 8.60
C GLN A 142 -11.39 2.31 8.27
N ARG A 143 -12.57 1.75 8.56
CA ARG A 143 -12.94 0.36 8.27
C ARG A 143 -13.58 0.23 6.88
N GLN A 144 -14.34 1.25 6.48
CA GLN A 144 -15.05 1.34 5.21
C GLN A 144 -14.13 1.65 4.03
#